data_AF-A0A955L5W1-F1
#
_entry.id   AF-A0A955L5W1-F1
#
_cell.length_a   1.000
_cell.length_b   1.000
_cell.length_c   1.000
_cell.angle_alpha   90.00
_cell.angle_beta   90.00
_cell.angle_gamma   90.00
#
_symmetry.space_group_name_H-M   'P 1'
#
loop_
_entity.id
_entity.type
_entity.pdbx_description
1 polymer ?
#
loop_
_entity_poly.entity_id
_entity_poly.type
_entity_poly.pdbx_seq_one_letter_code
_entity_poly.pdbx_strand_id
1 'polypeptide(L)'
;MQKSLISFTIFLFFVGLLYYVTISLSPWDQQAVDRVIEQYNLTTGTEFTELIDELLELGLISEILSLRNVAIWLTIAGAAFVSLFVSIHSFIDKLFIRKFYEEPNIYKALRRGVIFYLIITAILGLRLFAGLVWYNALSILVLGIGVELILEHFFRSEPSVTKEDTNL
;
A
#
# COMPACT_ATOMS: atom_id res chain seq x y z
N MET A 1 -10.67 -9.73 19.66
CA MET A 1 -11.14 -10.67 18.63
C MET A 1 -12.13 -9.99 17.72
N GLN A 2 -13.24 -9.41 18.23
CA GLN A 2 -14.19 -8.66 17.41
C GLN A 2 -13.52 -7.60 16.49
N LYS A 3 -12.63 -6.74 17.02
CA LYS A 3 -11.90 -5.73 16.22
C LYS A 3 -11.04 -6.33 15.08
N SER A 4 -10.41 -7.48 15.32
CA SER A 4 -9.63 -8.21 14.31
C SER A 4 -10.57 -8.79 13.24
N LEU A 5 -11.70 -9.37 13.65
CA LEU A 5 -12.70 -9.92 12.74
C LEU A 5 -13.34 -8.83 11.87
N ILE A 6 -13.66 -7.67 12.45
CA ILE A 6 -14.14 -6.48 11.72
C ILE A 6 -13.11 -6.06 10.66
N SER A 7 -11.83 -5.94 11.04
CA SER A 7 -10.75 -5.55 10.12
C SER A 7 -10.58 -6.58 9.00
N PHE A 8 -10.75 -7.86 9.30
CA PHE A 8 -10.74 -8.93 8.31
C PHE A 8 -11.93 -8.86 7.34
N THR A 9 -13.14 -8.57 7.82
CA THR A 9 -14.31 -8.36 6.96
C THR A 9 -14.12 -7.16 6.03
N ILE A 10 -13.56 -6.06 6.54
CA ILE A 10 -13.20 -4.89 5.71
C ILE A 10 -12.17 -5.26 4.65
N PHE A 11 -11.16 -6.07 5.00
CA PHE A 11 -10.21 -6.62 4.04
C PHE A 11 -10.92 -7.40 2.92
N LEU A 12 -11.81 -8.34 3.26
CA LEU A 12 -12.56 -9.12 2.26
C LEU A 12 -13.39 -8.23 1.33
N PHE A 13 -14.02 -7.19 1.88
CA PHE A 13 -14.74 -6.18 1.09
C PHE A 13 -13.81 -5.48 0.08
N PHE A 14 -12.64 -5.01 0.52
CA PHE A 14 -11.69 -4.37 -0.39
C PHE A 14 -11.06 -5.34 -1.40
N VAL A 15 -10.87 -6.61 -1.06
CA VAL A 15 -10.46 -7.63 -2.03
C VAL A 15 -11.53 -7.82 -3.11
N GLY A 16 -12.81 -7.86 -2.71
CA GLY A 16 -13.93 -7.90 -3.66
C GLY A 16 -13.96 -6.67 -4.57
N LEU A 17 -13.75 -5.47 -4.02
CA LEU A 17 -13.63 -4.25 -4.81
C LEU A 17 -12.40 -4.27 -5.74
N LEU A 18 -11.26 -4.75 -5.25
CA LEU A 18 -10.04 -4.85 -6.06
C LEU A 18 -10.27 -5.79 -7.24
N TYR A 19 -10.88 -6.95 -7.00
CA TYR A 19 -11.27 -7.88 -8.06
C TYR A 19 -12.20 -7.22 -9.09
N TYR A 20 -13.23 -6.52 -8.63
CA TYR A 20 -14.16 -5.80 -9.51
C TYR A 20 -13.45 -4.73 -10.35
N VAL A 21 -12.57 -3.94 -9.73
CA VAL A 21 -11.79 -2.91 -10.43
C VAL A 21 -10.78 -3.53 -11.38
N THR A 22 -10.20 -4.68 -11.05
CA THR A 22 -9.28 -5.40 -11.93
C THR A 22 -9.94 -5.86 -13.23
N ILE A 23 -11.19 -6.32 -13.17
CA ILE A 23 -11.93 -6.74 -14.36
C ILE A 23 -12.55 -5.57 -15.13
N SER A 24 -12.85 -4.45 -14.46
CA SER A 24 -13.61 -3.34 -15.04
C SER A 24 -12.74 -2.18 -15.53
N LEU A 25 -11.59 -1.96 -14.89
CA LEU A 25 -10.67 -0.87 -15.18
C LEU A 25 -9.30 -1.42 -15.53
N SER A 26 -8.98 -1.42 -16.81
CA SER A 26 -7.63 -1.75 -17.29
C SER A 26 -6.63 -0.74 -16.73
N PRO A 27 -5.48 -1.19 -16.18
CA PRO A 27 -4.39 -0.29 -15.81
C PRO A 27 -3.68 0.30 -17.05
N TRP A 28 -3.86 -0.32 -18.21
CA TRP A 28 -3.33 0.12 -19.49
C TRP A 28 -4.19 1.21 -20.12
N ASP A 29 -3.56 2.25 -20.64
CA ASP A 29 -4.21 3.18 -21.56
C ASP A 29 -4.27 2.55 -22.95
N GLN A 30 -5.46 2.10 -23.36
CA GLN A 30 -5.66 1.42 -24.64
C GLN A 30 -5.19 2.27 -25.82
N GLN A 31 -5.42 3.58 -25.80
CA GLN A 31 -5.00 4.45 -26.91
C GLN A 31 -3.49 4.61 -26.98
N ALA A 32 -2.80 4.60 -25.84
CA ALA A 32 -1.34 4.64 -25.81
C ALA A 32 -0.75 3.29 -26.24
N VAL A 33 -1.32 2.18 -25.75
CA VAL A 33 -0.91 0.82 -26.13
C VAL A 33 -1.10 0.58 -27.63
N ASP A 34 -2.26 0.94 -28.19
CA ASP A 34 -2.54 0.76 -29.62
C ASP A 34 -1.54 1.55 -30.49
N ARG A 35 -1.23 2.80 -30.12
CA ARG A 35 -0.22 3.61 -30.81
C ARG A 35 1.16 2.97 -30.79
N VAL A 36 1.54 2.38 -29.67
CA VAL A 36 2.82 1.69 -29.52
C VAL A 36 2.84 0.39 -30.35
N ILE A 37 1.77 -0.39 -30.33
CA ILE A 37 1.64 -1.61 -31.16
C ILE A 37 1.78 -1.26 -32.65
N GLU A 38 1.11 -0.19 -33.11
CA GLU A 38 1.18 0.27 -34.49
C GLU A 38 2.58 0.80 -34.85
N GLN A 39 3.18 1.63 -33.99
CA GLN A 39 4.49 2.24 -34.23
C GLN A 39 5.61 1.20 -34.35
N TYR A 40 5.56 0.15 -33.51
CA TYR A 40 6.57 -0.90 -33.48
C TYR A 40 6.18 -2.14 -34.29
N ASN A 41 5.01 -2.13 -34.97
CA ASN A 41 4.45 -3.26 -35.72
C ASN A 41 4.45 -4.59 -34.95
N LEU A 42 4.02 -4.55 -33.69
CA LEU A 42 4.00 -5.73 -32.83
C LEU A 42 2.93 -6.71 -33.30
N THR A 43 3.31 -7.96 -33.53
CA THR A 43 2.43 -9.01 -34.06
C THR A 43 2.17 -10.13 -33.05
N THR A 44 3.02 -10.25 -32.03
CA THR A 44 2.95 -11.31 -31.02
C THR A 44 2.92 -10.78 -29.60
N GLY A 45 2.35 -11.57 -28.69
CA GLY A 45 2.35 -11.25 -27.26
C GLY A 45 3.75 -11.25 -26.64
N THR A 46 4.68 -12.02 -27.19
CA THR A 46 6.09 -12.06 -26.76
C THR A 46 6.82 -10.76 -27.07
N GLU A 47 6.65 -10.22 -28.27
CA GLU A 47 7.20 -8.91 -28.64
C GLU A 47 6.65 -7.80 -27.73
N PHE A 48 5.36 -7.87 -27.39
CA PHE A 48 4.77 -6.94 -26.45
C PHE A 48 5.41 -7.04 -25.06
N THR A 49 5.62 -8.24 -24.52
CA THR A 49 6.28 -8.40 -23.22
C THR A 49 7.72 -7.89 -23.20
N GLU A 50 8.48 -8.13 -24.26
CA GLU A 50 9.86 -7.61 -24.38
C GLU A 50 9.87 -6.08 -24.39
N LEU A 51 8.93 -5.47 -25.10
CA LEU A 51 8.77 -4.01 -25.08
C LEU A 51 8.39 -3.47 -23.70
N ILE A 52 7.53 -4.16 -22.95
CA ILE A 52 7.19 -3.78 -21.57
C ILE A 52 8.45 -3.77 -20.69
N ASP A 53 9.32 -4.78 -20.83
CA ASP A 53 10.57 -4.84 -20.09
C ASP A 53 11.51 -3.68 -20.46
N GLU A 54 11.63 -3.38 -21.76
CA GLU A 54 12.41 -2.22 -22.23
C GLU A 54 11.86 -0.89 -21.70
N LEU A 55 10.54 -0.69 -21.75
CA LEU A 55 9.89 0.51 -21.22
C LEU A 55 10.05 0.64 -19.70
N LEU A 56 10.11 -0.48 -18.96
CA LEU A 56 10.42 -0.48 -17.53
C LEU A 56 11.87 -0.10 -17.26
N GLU A 57 12.81 -0.60 -18.06
CA GLU A 57 14.24 -0.25 -17.94
C GLU A 57 14.50 1.22 -18.28
N LEU A 58 13.77 1.78 -19.25
CA LEU A 58 13.85 3.19 -19.63
C LEU A 58 13.02 4.11 -18.72
N GLY A 59 12.14 3.56 -17.87
CA GLY A 59 11.26 4.33 -16.99
C GLY A 59 10.10 5.02 -17.73
N LEU A 60 9.77 4.54 -18.93
CA LEU A 60 8.75 5.09 -19.83
C LEU A 60 7.42 4.32 -19.74
N ILE A 61 7.33 3.27 -18.90
CA ILE A 61 6.09 2.49 -18.73
C ILE A 61 4.89 3.36 -18.34
N SER A 62 5.13 4.48 -17.67
CA SER A 62 4.06 5.41 -17.28
C SER A 62 3.33 6.05 -18.46
N GLU A 63 3.93 6.09 -19.65
CA GLU A 63 3.33 6.64 -20.87
C GLU A 63 2.22 5.75 -21.44
N ILE A 64 2.25 4.44 -21.13
CA ILE A 64 1.25 3.47 -21.58
C ILE A 64 0.28 3.04 -20.48
N LEU A 65 0.45 3.58 -19.27
CA LEU A 65 -0.42 3.32 -18.13
C LEU A 65 -1.43 4.45 -17.95
N SER A 66 -2.68 4.07 -17.68
CA SER A 66 -3.69 5.01 -17.21
C SER A 66 -3.41 5.34 -15.73
N LEU A 67 -2.70 6.44 -15.47
CA LEU A 67 -2.33 6.86 -14.11
C LEU A 67 -3.54 6.97 -13.17
N ARG A 68 -4.69 7.39 -13.70
CA ARG A 68 -5.95 7.43 -12.95
C ARG A 68 -6.36 6.03 -12.48
N ASN A 69 -6.36 5.04 -13.38
CA ASN A 69 -6.78 3.70 -13.05
C ASN A 69 -5.78 3.02 -12.11
N VAL A 70 -4.48 3.24 -12.35
CA VAL A 70 -3.41 2.78 -11.44
C VAL A 70 -3.57 3.39 -10.05
N ALA A 71 -3.88 4.68 -9.93
CA ALA A 71 -4.11 5.32 -8.63
C ALA A 71 -5.33 4.74 -7.89
N ILE A 72 -6.42 4.44 -8.61
CA ILE A 72 -7.60 3.77 -8.04
C ILE A 72 -7.24 2.37 -7.55
N TRP A 73 -6.54 1.58 -8.37
CA TRP A 73 -6.06 0.24 -8.01
C TRP A 73 -5.18 0.28 -6.77
N LEU A 74 -4.18 1.16 -6.74
CA LEU A 74 -3.27 1.31 -5.60
C LEU A 74 -4.06 1.69 -4.34
N THR A 75 -4.95 2.67 -4.40
CA THR A 75 -5.75 3.09 -3.23
C THR A 75 -6.56 1.94 -2.64
N ILE A 76 -7.23 1.16 -3.48
CA ILE A 76 -8.03 0.00 -3.04
C ILE A 76 -7.12 -1.11 -2.50
N ALA A 77 -6.02 -1.42 -3.18
CA ALA A 77 -5.04 -2.40 -2.74
C ALA A 77 -4.41 -2.01 -1.41
N GLY A 78 -4.15 -0.72 -1.18
CA GLY A 78 -3.67 -0.17 0.08
C GLY A 78 -4.67 -0.35 1.21
N ALA A 79 -5.94 -0.03 0.96
CA ALA A 79 -6.99 -0.25 1.95
C ALA A 79 -7.14 -1.74 2.32
N ALA A 80 -7.07 -2.65 1.34
CA ALA A 80 -7.04 -4.09 1.58
C ALA A 80 -5.83 -4.50 2.42
N PHE A 81 -4.63 -4.09 2.01
CA PHE A 81 -3.37 -4.41 2.67
C PHE A 81 -3.36 -3.96 4.13
N VAL A 82 -3.71 -2.69 4.38
CA VAL A 82 -3.73 -2.11 5.73
C VAL A 82 -4.76 -2.82 6.62
N SER A 83 -5.94 -3.14 6.09
CA SER A 83 -6.98 -3.86 6.84
C SER A 83 -6.54 -5.27 7.22
N LEU A 84 -5.86 -5.97 6.31
CA LEU A 84 -5.27 -7.28 6.58
C LEU A 84 -4.17 -7.18 7.64
N PHE A 85 -3.27 -6.19 7.50
CA PHE A 85 -2.19 -5.95 8.45
C PHE A 85 -2.74 -5.71 9.87
N VAL A 86 -3.74 -4.84 10.00
CA VAL A 86 -4.41 -4.55 11.29
C VAL A 86 -5.05 -5.81 11.86
N SER A 87 -5.72 -6.61 11.01
CA SER A 87 -6.34 -7.86 11.43
C SER A 87 -5.31 -8.84 12.01
N ILE A 88 -4.22 -9.08 11.27
CA ILE A 88 -3.12 -9.99 11.67
C ILE A 88 -2.44 -9.47 12.93
N HIS A 89 -2.07 -8.19 12.98
CA HIS A 89 -1.41 -7.60 14.14
C HIS A 89 -2.29 -7.70 15.39
N SER A 90 -3.59 -7.43 15.27
CA SER A 90 -4.54 -7.52 16.39
C SER A 90 -4.78 -8.96 16.83
N PHE A 91 -4.70 -9.92 15.91
CA PHE A 91 -4.81 -11.34 16.20
C PHE A 91 -3.58 -11.85 16.95
N ILE A 92 -2.38 -11.54 16.47
CA ILE A 92 -1.10 -11.89 17.11
C ILE A 92 -0.99 -11.25 18.50
N ASP A 93 -1.28 -9.96 18.63
CA ASP A 93 -1.25 -9.26 19.93
C ASP A 93 -2.12 -9.97 20.98
N LYS A 94 -3.30 -10.44 20.56
CA LYS A 94 -4.25 -11.09 21.45
C LYS A 94 -3.89 -12.54 21.78
N LEU A 95 -3.18 -13.25 20.88
CA LEU A 95 -2.75 -14.63 21.13
C LEU A 95 -1.47 -14.72 21.96
N PHE A 96 -0.52 -13.80 21.77
CA PHE A 96 0.86 -13.97 22.25
C PHE A 96 1.37 -12.91 23.22
N ILE A 97 0.83 -11.68 23.22
CA ILE A 97 1.49 -10.54 23.89
C ILE A 97 0.66 -9.99 25.04
N ARG A 98 -0.62 -9.71 24.79
CA ARG A 98 -1.51 -9.11 25.79
C ARG A 98 -2.24 -10.21 26.57
N LYS A 99 -2.39 -10.02 27.89
CA LYS A 99 -3.30 -10.86 28.70
C LYS A 99 -4.68 -10.84 28.01
N PHE A 100 -5.42 -11.95 28.04
CA PHE A 100 -6.68 -12.14 27.30
C PHE A 100 -7.71 -10.99 27.42
N TYR A 101 -7.58 -10.17 28.47
CA TYR A 101 -8.41 -9.04 28.86
C TYR A 101 -7.95 -7.66 28.33
N GLU A 102 -6.73 -7.50 27.83
CA GLU A 102 -6.26 -6.22 27.29
C GLU A 102 -6.62 -6.07 25.81
N GLU A 103 -7.23 -4.95 25.43
CA GLU A 103 -7.59 -4.70 24.04
C GLU A 103 -6.35 -4.39 23.19
N PRO A 104 -6.25 -4.90 21.94
CA PRO A 104 -5.14 -4.56 21.04
C PRO A 104 -5.21 -3.07 20.64
N ASN A 105 -4.04 -2.45 20.50
CA ASN A 105 -3.96 -1.05 20.06
C ASN A 105 -4.08 -0.97 18.53
N ILE A 106 -5.33 -0.81 18.06
CA ILE A 106 -5.67 -0.73 16.63
C ILE A 106 -5.00 0.47 15.96
N TYR A 107 -4.88 1.60 16.65
CA TYR A 107 -4.29 2.81 16.08
C TYR A 107 -2.82 2.60 15.70
N LYS A 108 -2.04 1.98 16.59
CA LYS A 108 -0.64 1.64 16.33
C LYS A 108 -0.49 0.64 15.19
N ALA A 109 -1.37 -0.35 15.10
CA ALA A 109 -1.39 -1.31 14.00
C ALA A 109 -1.74 -0.63 12.66
N LEU A 110 -2.74 0.26 12.64
CA LEU A 110 -3.17 1.00 11.46
C LEU A 110 -2.05 1.89 10.92
N ARG A 111 -1.43 2.70 11.79
CA ARG A 111 -0.33 3.60 11.43
C ARG A 111 0.83 2.82 10.79
N ARG A 112 1.26 1.74 11.42
CA ARG A 112 2.34 0.87 10.91
C ARG A 112 1.98 0.22 9.58
N GLY A 113 0.74 -0.25 9.44
CA GLY A 113 0.23 -0.80 8.18
C GLY A 113 0.28 0.22 7.05
N VAL A 114 -0.13 1.46 7.31
CA VAL A 114 -0.08 2.56 6.33
C VAL A 114 1.36 2.87 5.93
N ILE A 115 2.27 3.04 6.89
CA ILE A 115 3.69 3.33 6.60
C ILE A 115 4.31 2.20 5.77
N PHE A 116 4.05 0.95 6.13
CA PHE A 116 4.58 -0.20 5.40
C PHE A 116 4.03 -0.28 3.98
N TYR A 117 2.74 0.00 3.80
CA TYR A 117 2.12 0.10 2.48
C TYR A 117 2.73 1.23 1.64
N LEU A 118 2.98 2.40 2.23
CA LEU A 118 3.62 3.53 1.55
C LEU A 118 5.06 3.19 1.12
N ILE A 119 5.83 2.48 1.95
CA ILE A 119 7.17 2.01 1.60
C ILE A 119 7.12 1.09 0.38
N ILE A 120 6.22 0.08 0.39
CA ILE A 120 6.06 -0.85 -0.74
C ILE A 120 5.67 -0.08 -2.00
N THR A 121 4.70 0.82 -1.90
CA THR A 121 4.20 1.60 -3.05
C THR A 121 5.28 2.53 -3.60
N ALA A 122 6.10 3.14 -2.74
CA ALA A 122 7.21 3.98 -3.16
C ALA A 122 8.32 3.18 -3.86
N ILE A 123 8.62 1.97 -3.38
CA ILE A 123 9.58 1.06 -4.05
C ILE A 123 9.05 0.63 -5.42
N LEU A 124 7.76 0.27 -5.53
CA LEU A 124 7.12 -0.02 -6.81
C LEU A 124 7.16 1.18 -7.74
N GLY A 125 6.89 2.39 -7.22
CA GLY A 125 7.02 3.64 -7.96
C GLY A 125 8.43 3.85 -8.50
N LEU A 126 9.47 3.63 -7.70
CA LEU A 126 10.86 3.70 -8.19
C LEU A 126 11.10 2.73 -9.35
N ARG A 127 10.53 1.52 -9.33
CA ARG A 127 10.66 0.57 -10.44
C ARG A 127 10.01 1.10 -11.72
N LEU A 128 8.86 1.76 -11.62
CA LEU A 128 8.15 2.31 -12.78
C LEU A 128 8.92 3.46 -13.46
N PHE A 129 9.73 4.21 -12.72
CA PHE A 129 10.49 5.34 -13.25
C PHE A 129 11.99 5.03 -13.43
N ALA A 130 12.37 3.74 -13.58
CA ALA A 130 13.76 3.29 -13.66
C ALA A 130 14.68 3.79 -12.53
N GLY A 131 14.11 4.23 -11.41
CA GLY A 131 14.81 4.75 -10.24
C GLY A 131 15.11 3.69 -9.19
N LEU A 132 14.78 2.42 -9.42
CA LEU A 132 15.00 1.33 -8.47
C LEU A 132 16.48 0.92 -8.45
N VAL A 133 17.28 1.68 -7.71
CA VAL A 133 18.64 1.34 -7.34
C VAL A 133 18.68 1.02 -5.84
N TRP A 134 19.58 0.13 -5.41
CA TRP A 134 19.62 -0.36 -4.03
C TRP A 134 19.69 0.78 -2.98
N TYR A 135 20.42 1.87 -3.27
CA TYR A 135 20.54 3.01 -2.36
C TYR A 135 19.26 3.87 -2.30
N ASN A 136 18.47 3.94 -3.39
CA ASN A 136 17.17 4.61 -3.38
C ASN A 136 16.15 3.81 -2.57
N ALA A 137 16.15 2.48 -2.73
CA ALA A 137 15.32 1.59 -1.92
C ALA A 137 15.69 1.69 -0.42
N LEU A 138 16.99 1.71 -0.10
CA LEU A 138 17.48 1.92 1.26
C LEU A 138 17.05 3.29 1.82
N SER A 139 17.13 4.35 1.01
CA SER A 139 16.72 5.70 1.42
C SER A 139 15.23 5.77 1.78
N ILE A 140 14.36 5.12 0.99
CA ILE A 140 12.92 5.01 1.30
C ILE A 140 12.70 4.28 2.63
N LEU A 141 13.42 3.17 2.85
CA LEU A 141 13.30 2.40 4.08
C LEU A 141 13.71 3.23 5.30
N VAL A 142 14.86 3.92 5.22
CA VAL A 142 15.36 4.80 6.29
C VAL A 142 14.37 5.94 6.55
N LEU A 143 13.83 6.57 5.50
CA LEU A 143 12.82 7.61 5.61
C LEU A 143 11.56 7.09 6.31
N GLY A 144 11.07 5.91 5.90
CA GLY A 144 9.89 5.28 6.51
C GLY A 144 10.07 4.98 7.99
N ILE A 145 11.25 4.47 8.38
CA ILE A 145 11.61 4.26 9.80
C ILE A 145 11.66 5.60 10.54
N GLY A 146 12.29 6.62 9.96
CA GLY A 146 12.38 7.96 10.54
C GLY A 146 11.00 8.58 10.78
N VAL A 147 10.09 8.47 9.81
CA VAL A 147 8.69 8.92 9.95
C VAL A 147 7.97 8.17 11.07
N GLU A 148 8.10 6.84 11.17
CA GLU A 148 7.49 6.08 12.27
C GLU A 148 8.03 6.51 13.65
N LEU A 149 9.34 6.74 13.77
CA LEU A 149 9.97 7.20 15.02
C LEU A 149 9.48 8.60 15.42
N ILE A 150 9.38 9.52 14.46
CA ILE A 150 8.87 10.87 14.68
C ILE A 150 7.41 10.82 15.13
N LEU A 151 6.57 10.05 14.43
CA LEU A 151 5.16 9.88 14.80
C LEU A 151 5.03 9.24 16.19
N GLU A 152 5.83 8.22 16.50
CA GLU A 152 5.83 7.60 17.83
C GLU A 152 6.22 8.60 18.93
N HIS A 153 7.18 9.49 18.68
CA HIS A 153 7.53 10.55 19.63
C HIS A 153 6.39 11.55 19.84
N PHE A 154 5.76 12.02 18.76
CA PHE A 154 4.62 12.94 18.85
C PHE A 154 3.42 12.34 19.58
N PHE A 155 3.05 11.09 19.26
CA PHE A 155 1.90 10.44 19.91
C PHE A 155 2.19 9.94 21.33
N ARG A 156 3.45 9.90 21.76
CA ARG A 156 3.83 9.57 23.15
C ARG A 156 3.91 10.81 24.04
N SER A 157 4.02 12.00 23.45
CA SER A 157 4.18 13.28 24.16
C SER A 157 2.86 14.02 24.43
N GLU A 158 1.71 13.51 23.96
CA GLU A 158 0.41 13.97 24.45
C GLU A 158 0.25 13.60 25.93
N PRO A 159 0.23 14.57 26.86
CA PRO A 159 -0.15 14.29 28.23
C PRO A 159 -1.62 13.89 28.23
N SER A 160 -1.98 12.87 29.00
CA SER A 160 -3.37 12.56 29.34
C SER A 160 -3.93 13.74 30.14
N VAL A 161 -4.40 14.78 29.45
CA VAL A 161 -5.12 15.88 30.07
C VAL A 161 -6.47 15.33 30.55
N THR A 162 -6.67 15.51 31.86
CA THR A 162 -7.91 15.44 32.64
C THR A 162 -8.60 14.08 32.83
N LYS A 163 -8.10 13.32 33.81
CA LYS A 163 -8.91 12.45 34.68
C LYS A 163 -8.63 12.70 36.16
N GLU A 164 -8.62 13.96 36.57
CA GLU A 164 -8.61 14.37 37.98
C GLU A 164 -9.04 15.82 37.98
N ASP A 165 -10.36 16.06 38.09
CA ASP A 165 -10.99 17.32 38.56
C ASP A 165 -12.53 17.21 38.43
N THR A 166 -13.09 16.06 38.81
CA THR A 166 -14.54 15.91 39.08
C THR A 166 -14.71 15.03 40.31
N ASN A 167 -14.15 15.50 41.41
CA ASN A 167 -14.56 15.13 42.76
C ASN A 167 -14.63 16.44 43.56
N LEU A 168 -15.67 17.23 43.27
CA LEU A 168 -16.22 18.24 44.16
C LEU A 168 -17.69 17.89 44.40
#